data_AF-A0A172WEY6-F1
#
_entry.id   AF-A0A172WEY6-F1
#
_cell.length_a   1.000
_cell.length_b   1.000
_cell.length_c   1.000
_cell.angle_alpha   90.00
_cell.angle_beta   90.00
_cell.angle_gamma   90.00
#
_symmetry.space_group_name_H-M   'P 1'
#
loop_
_entity.id
_entity.type
_entity.pdbx_description
1 polymer ?
#
loop_
_entity_poly.entity_id
_entity_poly.type
_entity_poly.pdbx_seq_one_letter_code
_entity_poly.pdbx_strand_id
1 'polypeptide(L)'
;MDLGRLIYALLIIAAGSLISKLVGLGIRKSMTKFNLRDIILDFLEYFVVVVGVMFSIFSALSYLGYRIEGLTISVTAFIGILMGFGLHDMLNNIAAGAWISAVRPFEIGGYVNL
;
A
#
# COMPACT_ATOMS: atom_id res chain seq x y z
N MET A 1 2.22 29.51 18.13
CA MET A 1 1.91 28.07 18.15
C MET A 1 2.35 27.55 19.49
N ASP A 2 1.44 26.98 20.28
CA ASP A 2 1.76 26.61 21.67
C ASP A 2 2.63 25.35 21.69
N LEU A 3 3.61 25.30 22.59
CA LEU A 3 4.51 24.16 22.75
C LEU A 3 3.76 22.85 22.96
N GLY A 4 2.62 22.89 23.67
CA GLY A 4 1.75 21.71 23.86
C GLY A 4 1.23 21.13 22.54
N ARG A 5 0.82 21.97 21.58
CA ARG A 5 0.32 21.51 20.28
C ARG A 5 1.43 20.84 19.45
N LEU A 6 2.65 21.33 19.55
CA LEU A 6 3.82 20.71 18.93
C LEU A 6 4.10 19.32 19.51
N ILE A 7 4.04 19.17 20.84
CA ILE A 7 4.22 17.87 21.50
C ILE A 7 3.12 16.89 21.07
N TYR A 8 1.86 17.32 21.04
CA TYR A 8 0.76 16.47 20.56
C TYR A 8 0.92 16.06 19.10
N ALA A 9 1.35 16.96 18.22
CA ALA A 9 1.63 16.64 16.83
C ALA A 9 2.75 15.58 16.70
N LEU A 10 3.81 15.68 17.50
CA LEU A 10 4.87 14.67 17.56
C LEU A 10 4.36 13.33 18.09
N LEU A 11 3.47 13.34 19.09
CA LEU A 11 2.82 12.11 19.59
C LEU A 11 1.96 11.44 18.53
N ILE A 12 1.23 12.20 17.70
CA ILE A 12 0.46 11.67 16.56
C ILE A 12 1.39 10.96 15.58
N ILE A 13 2.51 11.59 15.21
CA ILE A 13 3.49 10.99 14.30
C ILE A 13 4.11 9.72 14.92
N ALA A 14 4.50 9.78 16.19
CA ALA A 14 5.10 8.65 16.90
C ALA A 14 4.14 7.46 17.00
N ALA A 15 2.89 7.70 17.42
CA ALA A 15 1.85 6.69 17.51
C ALA A 15 1.54 6.09 16.13
N GLY A 16 1.35 6.93 15.11
CA GLY A 16 1.10 6.46 13.75
C GLY A 16 2.26 5.65 13.18
N SER A 17 3.50 6.04 13.45
CA SER A 17 4.70 5.31 13.02
C SER A 17 4.80 3.94 13.70
N LEU A 18 4.50 3.87 14.99
CA LEU A 18 4.46 2.62 15.74
C LEU A 18 3.37 1.68 15.20
N ILE A 19 2.15 2.19 15.02
CA ILE A 19 1.03 1.42 14.45
C ILE A 19 1.41 0.90 13.07
N SER A 20 1.98 1.74 12.20
CA SER A 20 2.38 1.37 10.84
C SER A 20 3.41 0.23 10.85
N LYS A 21 4.38 0.28 11.78
CA LYS A 21 5.37 -0.79 11.97
C LYS A 21 4.73 -2.10 12.44
N LEU A 22 3.80 -2.04 13.39
CA LEU A 22 3.08 -3.23 13.86
C LEU A 22 2.27 -3.87 12.73
N VAL A 23 1.59 -3.06 11.91
CA VAL A 23 0.85 -3.55 10.74
C VAL A 23 1.79 -4.17 9.71
N GLY A 24 2.92 -3.52 9.40
CA GLY A 24 3.93 -4.05 8.48
C GLY A 24 4.48 -5.42 8.92
N LEU A 25 4.84 -5.55 10.20
CA LEU A 25 5.27 -6.82 10.78
C LEU A 25 4.18 -7.89 10.74
N GLY A 26 2.92 -7.50 10.98
CA GLY A 26 1.76 -8.38 10.89
C GLY A 26 1.56 -8.92 9.47
N ILE A 27 1.72 -8.06 8.46
CA ILE A 27 1.64 -8.43 7.04
C ILE A 27 2.77 -9.39 6.68
N ARG A 28 4.02 -9.06 7.05
CA ARG A 28 5.16 -9.94 6.81
C ARG A 28 4.94 -11.32 7.41
N LYS A 29 4.57 -11.38 8.70
CA LYS A 29 4.29 -12.64 9.39
C LYS A 29 3.16 -13.44 8.74
N SER A 30 2.16 -12.75 8.19
CA SER A 30 1.05 -13.40 7.47
C SER A 30 1.47 -13.92 6.11
N MET A 31 2.50 -13.33 5.49
CA MET A 31 2.95 -13.64 4.13
C MET A 31 4.08 -14.67 4.07
N THR A 32 4.78 -14.93 5.18
CA THR A 32 5.81 -15.99 5.24
C THR A 32 5.26 -17.38 4.88
N LYS A 33 3.95 -17.62 5.06
CA LYS A 33 3.29 -18.87 4.68
C LYS A 33 3.23 -19.13 3.17
N PHE A 34 3.51 -18.13 2.33
CA PHE A 34 3.42 -18.23 0.88
C PHE A 34 4.78 -18.49 0.20
N ASN A 35 5.84 -18.82 0.95
CA ASN A 35 7.19 -19.09 0.42
C ASN A 35 7.70 -17.98 -0.53
N LEU A 36 7.39 -16.72 -0.20
CA LEU A 36 7.87 -15.56 -0.96
C LEU A 36 9.35 -15.32 -0.64
N ARG A 37 10.07 -14.75 -1.61
CA ARG A 37 11.45 -14.27 -1.38
C ARG A 37 11.44 -13.14 -0.35
N ASP A 38 12.46 -13.10 0.50
CA ASP A 38 12.58 -12.08 1.55
C ASP A 38 12.51 -10.65 1.01
N ILE A 39 13.06 -10.40 -0.19
CA ILE A 39 13.00 -9.08 -0.82
C ILE A 39 11.57 -8.59 -1.09
N ILE A 40 10.63 -9.51 -1.39
CA ILE A 40 9.22 -9.18 -1.61
C ILE A 40 8.54 -8.89 -0.27
N LEU A 41 8.88 -9.67 0.76
CA LEU A 41 8.36 -9.48 2.11
C LEU A 41 8.82 -8.14 2.69
N ASP A 42 10.10 -7.81 2.52
CA ASP A 42 10.68 -6.54 2.93
C ASP A 42 10.02 -5.39 2.18
N PHE A 43 9.87 -5.48 0.85
CA PHE A 43 9.16 -4.47 0.06
C PHE A 43 7.76 -4.21 0.61
N LEU A 44 6.98 -5.26 0.89
CA LEU A 44 5.60 -5.12 1.35
C LEU A 44 5.52 -4.55 2.78
N GLU A 45 6.43 -4.97 3.67
CA GLU A 45 6.56 -4.39 5.02
C GLU A 45 6.89 -2.89 4.93
N TYR A 46 7.95 -2.53 4.19
CA TYR A 46 8.39 -1.15 4.05
C TYR A 46 7.33 -0.27 3.39
N PHE A 47 6.65 -0.78 2.37
CA PHE A 47 5.57 -0.08 1.68
C PHE A 47 4.47 0.35 2.66
N VAL A 48 4.00 -0.58 3.49
CA VAL A 48 2.94 -0.32 4.47
C VAL A 48 3.41 0.69 5.52
N VAL A 49 4.65 0.55 5.99
CA VAL A 49 5.24 1.48 6.96
C VAL A 49 5.31 2.90 6.40
N VAL A 50 5.83 3.05 5.17
CA VAL A 50 5.97 4.37 4.53
C VAL A 50 4.61 5.04 4.32
N VAL A 51 3.62 4.30 3.81
CA VAL A 51 2.26 4.84 3.61
C VAL A 51 1.64 5.25 4.94
N GLY A 52 1.75 4.41 5.97
CA GLY A 52 1.18 4.73 7.28
C GLY A 52 1.86 5.91 7.99
N VAL A 53 3.19 6.04 7.88
CA VAL A 53 3.93 7.22 8.35
C VAL A 53 3.52 8.48 7.58
N MET A 54 3.30 8.39 6.27
CA MET A 54 2.80 9.52 5.48
C MET A 54 1.45 10.03 6.02
N PHE A 55 0.51 9.13 6.31
CA PHE A 55 -0.78 9.50 6.90
C PHE A 55 -0.68 10.02 8.33
N SER A 56 0.29 9.57 9.12
CA SER A 56 0.52 10.12 10.47
C SER A 56 1.01 11.57 10.41
N ILE A 57 1.86 11.90 9.43
CA ILE A 57 2.31 13.27 9.16
C ILE A 57 1.13 14.14 8.72
N PHE A 58 0.28 13.67 7.81
CA PHE A 58 -0.94 14.39 7.43
C PHE A 58 -1.83 14.65 8.65
N SER A 59 -2.06 13.63 9.48
CA SER A 59 -2.86 13.78 10.70
C SER A 59 -2.29 14.83 11.65
N ALA A 60 -0.97 14.87 11.82
CA ALA A 60 -0.30 15.86 12.65
C ALA A 60 -0.40 17.28 12.08
N LEU A 61 -0.26 17.45 10.77
CA LEU A 61 -0.42 18.75 10.10
C LEU A 61 -1.87 19.25 10.20
N SER A 62 -2.85 18.38 10.01
CA SER A 62 -4.26 18.71 10.19
C SER A 62 -4.54 19.15 11.64
N TYR A 63 -4.00 18.43 12.63
CA TYR A 63 -4.12 18.80 14.05
C TYR A 63 -3.51 20.18 14.37
N LEU A 64 -2.40 20.53 13.73
CA LEU A 64 -1.78 21.86 13.88
C LEU A 64 -2.60 22.99 13.24
N GLY A 65 -3.69 22.68 12.53
CA GLY A 65 -4.59 23.64 11.90
C GLY A 65 -4.20 23.99 10.46
N TYR A 66 -3.26 23.25 9.86
CA TYR A 66 -2.97 23.42 8.43
C TYR A 66 -4.11 22.83 7.60
N ARG A 67 -4.56 23.60 6.60
CA ARG A 67 -5.56 23.17 5.62
C ARG A 67 -4.93 22.24 4.58
N ILE A 68 -4.74 20.98 4.97
CA ILE A 68 -4.07 19.97 4.14
C ILE A 68 -5.03 19.07 3.37
N GLU A 69 -6.35 19.27 3.46
CA GLU A 69 -7.34 18.38 2.85
C GLU A 69 -7.10 18.25 1.34
N GLY A 70 -6.87 19.39 0.67
CA GLY A 70 -6.54 19.42 -0.75
C GLY A 70 -5.18 18.79 -1.07
N LEU A 71 -4.19 18.92 -0.17
CA LEU A 71 -2.88 18.29 -0.33
C LEU A 71 -2.99 16.77 -0.20
N THR A 72 -3.66 16.28 0.84
CA THR A 72 -3.87 14.85 1.07
C THR A 72 -4.62 14.21 -0.10
N ILE A 73 -5.72 14.82 -0.55
CA ILE A 73 -6.48 14.30 -1.69
C ILE A 73 -5.62 14.26 -2.95
N SER A 74 -4.91 15.34 -3.27
CA SER A 74 -4.11 15.41 -4.51
C SER A 74 -2.93 14.45 -4.50
N VAL A 75 -2.18 14.36 -3.40
CA VAL A 75 -1.04 13.44 -3.28
C VAL A 75 -1.50 11.99 -3.29
N THR A 76 -2.55 11.64 -2.55
CA THR A 76 -3.09 10.27 -2.54
C THR A 76 -3.67 9.90 -3.90
N ALA A 77 -4.39 10.80 -4.56
CA ALA A 77 -4.89 10.56 -5.92
C ALA A 77 -3.74 10.34 -6.90
N PHE A 78 -2.71 11.19 -6.87
CA PHE A 78 -1.55 11.08 -7.74
C PHE A 78 -0.79 9.76 -7.54
N ILE A 79 -0.49 9.40 -6.28
CA ILE A 79 0.18 8.14 -5.94
C ILE A 79 -0.69 6.94 -6.35
N GLY A 80 -1.99 6.99 -6.05
CA GLY A 80 -2.92 5.91 -6.39
C GLY A 80 -3.01 5.68 -7.91
N ILE A 81 -3.05 6.76 -8.68
CA ILE A 81 -3.01 6.71 -10.14
C ILE A 81 -1.67 6.15 -10.64
N LEU A 82 -0.54 6.67 -10.15
CA LEU A 82 0.79 6.20 -10.57
C LEU A 82 1.00 4.72 -10.23
N MET A 83 0.61 4.28 -9.04
CA MET A 83 0.67 2.86 -8.67
C MET A 83 -0.29 2.03 -9.50
N GLY A 84 -1.52 2.50 -9.73
CA GLY A 84 -2.49 1.81 -10.58
C GLY A 84 -1.97 1.60 -12.00
N PHE A 85 -1.34 2.61 -12.59
CA PHE A 85 -0.68 2.50 -13.89
C PHE A 85 0.55 1.58 -13.83
N GLY A 86 1.36 1.66 -12.77
CA GLY A 86 2.52 0.79 -12.59
C GLY A 86 2.16 -0.70 -12.43
N LEU A 87 0.97 -0.99 -11.88
CA LEU A 87 0.45 -2.35 -11.69
C LEU A 87 -0.45 -2.81 -12.85
N HIS A 88 -0.71 -1.96 -13.84
CA HIS A 88 -1.70 -2.20 -14.89
C HIS A 88 -1.50 -3.53 -15.61
N ASP A 89 -0.28 -3.80 -16.08
CA ASP A 89 0.03 -5.02 -16.83
C ASP A 89 -0.09 -6.28 -15.97
N MET A 90 0.29 -6.21 -14.69
CA MET A 90 0.13 -7.33 -13.77
C MET A 90 -1.34 -7.66 -13.55
N LEU A 91 -2.18 -6.65 -13.33
CA LEU A 91 -3.62 -6.82 -13.15
C LEU A 91 -4.28 -7.39 -14.40
N ASN A 92 -3.91 -6.89 -15.59
CA ASN A 92 -4.41 -7.41 -16.86
C ASN A 92 -4.03 -8.89 -17.05
N ASN A 93 -2.80 -9.28 -16.72
CA ASN A 93 -2.36 -10.67 -16.83
C ASN A 93 -3.07 -11.60 -15.84
N ILE A 94 -3.29 -11.16 -14.59
CA ILE A 94 -4.07 -11.92 -13.61
C ILE A 94 -5.51 -12.09 -14.09
N ALA A 95 -6.13 -11.02 -14.61
CA ALA A 95 -7.49 -11.06 -15.13
C ALA A 95 -7.60 -12.00 -16.35
N ALA A 96 -6.66 -11.93 -17.29
CA ALA A 96 -6.62 -12.84 -18.43
C ALA A 96 -6.47 -14.30 -17.99
N GLY A 97 -5.57 -14.58 -17.05
CA GLY A 97 -5.40 -15.94 -16.50
C GLY A 97 -6.67 -16.46 -15.81
N ALA A 98 -7.33 -15.62 -15.02
CA ALA A 98 -8.61 -15.97 -14.38
C ALA A 98 -9.72 -16.20 -15.42
N TRP A 99 -9.79 -15.36 -16.46
CA TRP A 99 -10.78 -15.47 -17.53
C TRP A 99 -10.59 -16.75 -18.36
N ILE A 100 -9.35 -17.09 -18.72
CA ILE A 100 -9.02 -18.34 -19.41
C ILE A 100 -9.42 -19.54 -18.55
N SER A 101 -9.12 -19.52 -17.25
CA SER A 101 -9.51 -20.58 -16.32
C SER A 101 -11.02 -20.76 -16.20
N ALA A 102 -11.78 -19.65 -16.25
CA ALA A 102 -13.23 -19.66 -16.14
C ALA A 102 -13.92 -20.13 -17.43
N VAL A 103 -13.52 -19.60 -18.58
CA VAL A 103 -14.13 -19.91 -19.88
C VAL A 103 -13.63 -21.24 -20.44
N ARG A 104 -12.44 -21.68 -20.03
CA ARG A 104 -11.75 -22.88 -20.53
C ARG A 104 -11.80 -22.99 -22.07
N PRO A 105 -11.32 -21.96 -22.80
CA PRO A 105 -11.39 -21.96 -24.26
C PRO A 105 -10.56 -23.06 -24.93
N PHE A 106 -9.68 -23.72 -24.18
CA PHE A 106 -8.88 -24.86 -24.60
C PHE A 106 -8.67 -25.82 -23.42
N GLU A 107 -8.49 -27.11 -23.75
CA GLU A 107 -8.27 -28.17 -22.76
C GLU A 107 -6.78 -28.49 -22.57
N ILE A 108 -6.45 -29.06 -21.40
CA ILE A 108 -5.08 -29.47 -21.06
C ILE A 108 -4.64 -30.57 -22.04
N GLY A 109 -3.53 -30.35 -22.73
CA GLY A 109 -3.00 -31.29 -23.73
C GLY A 109 -3.55 -31.09 -25.15
N GLY A 110 -4.48 -30.15 -25.35
CA GLY A 110 -4.91 -29.73 -26.67
C GLY A 110 -3.84 -28.93 -27.39
N TYR A 111 -3.62 -29.20 -28.68
CA TYR A 111 -2.83 -28.31 -29.51
C TYR A 111 -3.63 -27.03 -29.79
N VAL A 112 -3.04 -25.89 -29.44
CA VAL A 112 -3.63 -24.55 -29.65
C VAL A 112 -2.60 -23.71 -30.40
N ASN A 113 -3.07 -22.93 -31.37
CA ASN A 113 -2.26 -21.91 -32.01
C ASN A 113 -2.69 -20.55 -31.45
N LEU A 114 -1.75 -19.85 -30.81
CA LEU A 114 -1.96 -18.61 -30.06
C LEU A 114 -1.68 -17.38 -30.92
#